data_AF-A0AAP3A571-F1
#
_entry.id   AF-A0AAP3A571-F1
#
_cell.length_a   1.000
_cell.length_b   1.000
_cell.length_c   1.000
_cell.angle_alpha   90.00
_cell.angle_beta   90.00
_cell.angle_gamma   90.00
#
_symmetry.space_group_name_H-M   'P 1'
#
loop_
_entity.id
_entity.type
_entity.pdbx_description
1 polymer ?
#
loop_
_entity_poly.entity_id
_entity_poly.type
_entity_poly.pdbx_seq_one_letter_code
_entity_poly.pdbx_strand_id
1 'polypeptide(L)' 'AGTTLLVCRFEMNTVKEIEVSIQRFEQSGVSVKGCILNGVIKKASSYYGYGYNYYGYSYDDKK' A
#
# COMPACT_ATOMS: atom_id res chain seq x y z
N ALA A 1 11.69 15.43 13.61
CA ALA A 1 12.00 14.41 12.57
C ALA A 1 10.71 14.11 11.81
N GLY A 2 10.75 14.09 10.47
CA GLY A 2 9.60 13.75 9.62
C GLY A 2 9.64 12.29 9.17
N THR A 3 8.49 11.76 8.78
CA THR A 3 8.34 10.41 8.23
C THR A 3 7.80 10.50 6.81
N THR A 4 8.49 9.87 5.87
CA THR A 4 8.04 9.78 4.47
C THR A 4 7.57 8.36 4.17
N LEU A 5 6.35 8.25 3.65
CA LEU A 5 5.75 7.01 3.15
C LEU A 5 5.36 7.19 1.68
N LEU A 6 5.55 6.15 0.87
CA LEU A 6 5.03 6.10 -0.50
C LEU A 6 3.61 5.56 -0.53
N VAL A 7 2.80 5.98 -1.50
CA VAL A 7 1.51 5.32 -1.80
C VAL A 7 1.65 4.58 -3.11
N CYS A 8 1.39 3.27 -3.08
CA CYS A 8 1.48 2.40 -4.24
C CYS A 8 0.09 1.80 -4.50
N ARG A 9 -0.34 1.75 -5.76
CA ARG A 9 -1.67 1.20 -6.10
C ARG A 9 -1.58 -0.28 -6.43
N PHE A 10 -2.43 -1.06 -5.78
CA PHE A 10 -2.55 -2.52 -5.97
C PHE A 10 -2.72 -2.87 -7.45
N GLU A 11 -1.94 -3.85 -7.92
CA GLU A 11 -1.88 -4.34 -9.31
C GLU A 11 -1.57 -3.30 -10.41
N MET A 12 -1.26 -2.06 -10.04
CA MET A 12 -0.89 -1.02 -10.98
C MET A 12 0.60 -0.72 -10.93
N ASN A 13 1.17 -0.61 -9.73
CA ASN A 13 2.60 -0.40 -9.58
C ASN A 13 3.32 -1.74 -9.40
N THR A 14 4.36 -1.95 -10.20
CA THR A 14 5.26 -3.10 -10.06
C THR A 14 6.24 -2.87 -8.93
N VAL A 15 6.76 -3.96 -8.36
CA VAL A 15 7.79 -3.90 -7.30
C VAL A 15 9.02 -3.09 -7.76
N LYS A 16 9.42 -3.26 -9.02
CA LYS A 16 10.58 -2.56 -9.60
C LYS A 16 10.38 -1.04 -9.70
N GLU A 17 9.17 -0.59 -10.04
CA GLU A 17 8.85 0.85 -10.06
C GLU A 17 8.91 1.47 -8.66
N ILE A 18 8.45 0.71 -7.64
CA ILE A 18 8.50 1.15 -6.24
C ILE A 18 9.96 1.24 -5.78
N GLU A 19 10.78 0.23 -6.09
CA GLU A 19 12.21 0.22 -5.75
C GLU A 19 12.97 1.40 -6.39
N VAL A 20 12.77 1.63 -7.69
CA VAL A 20 13.38 2.77 -8.39
C VAL A 20 12.91 4.10 -7.79
N SER A 21 11.64 4.19 -7.35
CA SER A 21 11.13 5.39 -6.69
C SER A 21 11.80 5.64 -5.35
N ILE A 22 12.00 4.60 -4.53
CA ILE A 22 12.71 4.68 -3.24
C ILE A 22 14.14 5.17 -3.48
N GLN A 23 14.87 4.56 -4.43
CA GLN A 23 16.25 4.95 -4.75
C GLN A 23 16.37 6.44 -5.15
N ARG A 24 15.41 6.96 -5.94
CA ARG A 24 15.38 8.38 -6.34
C ARG A 24 15.17 9.33 -5.15
N PHE A 25 14.31 8.96 -4.21
CA PHE A 25 14.12 9.74 -2.99
C PHE A 25 15.37 9.73 -2.11
N GLU A 26 16.02 8.57 -1.97
CA GLU A 26 17.27 8.46 -1.21
C GLU A 26 18.41 9.27 -1.83
N GLN A 27 18.54 9.27 -3.17
CA GLN A 27 19.46 10.14 -3.90
C GLN A 27 19.19 11.63 -3.67
N SER A 28 17.94 11.99 -3.36
CA SER A 28 17.52 13.36 -3.03
C SER A 28 17.62 13.69 -1.53
N GLY A 29 18.21 12.80 -0.73
CA GLY A 29 18.34 12.97 0.73
C GLY A 29 17.06 12.70 1.52
N VAL A 30 16.03 12.11 0.90
CA VAL A 30 14.75 11.78 1.54
C VAL A 30 14.70 10.29 1.87
N SER A 31 14.73 9.97 3.17
CA SER A 31 14.60 8.58 3.64
C SER A 31 13.13 8.14 3.64
N VAL A 32 12.79 7.19 2.78
CA VAL A 32 11.47 6.54 2.74
C VAL A 32 11.43 5.44 3.80
N LYS A 33 10.44 5.47 4.70
CA LYS A 33 10.30 4.49 5.79
C LYS A 33 9.44 3.28 5.43
N GLY A 34 8.69 3.37 4.33
CA GLY A 34 7.84 2.29 3.84
C GLY A 34 6.86 2.77 2.77
N CYS A 35 5.92 1.91 2.42
CA CYS A 35 4.84 2.24 1.51
C CYS A 35 3.47 1.79 2.04
N ILE A 36 2.43 2.47 1.60
CA ILE A 36 1.03 2.16 1.80
C ILE A 36 0.52 1.57 0.49
N LEU A 37 0.04 0.33 0.53
CA LEU A 37 -0.61 -0.30 -0.60
C LEU A 37 -2.09 0.09 -0.63
N ASN A 38 -2.47 0.94 -1.58
CA ASN A 38 -3.81 1.48 -1.73
C ASN A 38 -4.62 0.75 -2.80
N GLY A 39 -5.95 0.71 -2.61
CA GLY A 39 -6.89 0.15 -3.58
C GLY A 39 -6.83 -1.37 -3.71
N VAL A 40 -6.45 -2.08 -2.64
CA VAL A 40 -6.48 -3.54 -2.60
C VAL A 40 -7.92 -4.03 -2.72
N ILE A 41 -8.19 -4.87 -3.72
CA ILE A 41 -9.52 -5.45 -3.98
C ILE A 41 -9.49 -6.94 -3.63
N LYS A 42 -10.53 -7.43 -2.96
CA LYS A 42 -10.69 -8.86 -2.69
C LYS A 42 -10.96 -9.59 -3.99
N LYS A 43 -10.00 -10.40 -4.44
CA LYS A 43 -10.15 -11.29 -5.61
C LYS A 43 -10.21 -12.76 -5.18
N ALA A 44 -10.78 -13.60 -6.02
CA ALA A 44 -10.77 -15.05 -5.82
C ALA A 44 -9.33 -15.60 -5.71
N SER A 45 -8.39 -15.04 -6.49
CA SER A 45 -6.95 -15.35 -6.39
C SER A 45 -6.31 -14.90 -5.08
N SER A 46 -6.89 -13.91 -4.39
CA SER A 46 -6.47 -13.43 -3.08
C SER A 46 -7.29 -14.02 -1.94
N TYR A 47 -8.26 -14.89 -2.22
CA TYR A 47 -9.18 -15.46 -1.22
C TYR A 47 -8.45 -16.35 -0.20
N TYR A 48 -7.40 -17.04 -0.65
CA TYR A 48 -6.45 -17.78 0.20
C TYR A 48 -5.12 -17.02 0.39
N GLY A 49 -5.07 -15.75 -0.05
CA GLY A 49 -3.87 -14.93 -0.02
C GLY A 49 -3.57 -14.44 1.40
N TYR A 50 -2.48 -14.95 1.97
CA TYR A 50 -1.91 -14.45 3.22
C TYR A 50 -1.47 -12.99 3.04
N GLY A 51 -1.89 -12.07 3.92
CA GLY A 51 -1.33 -10.71 3.99
C GLY A 51 -2.31 -9.55 4.05
N TYR A 52 -3.60 -9.74 3.80
CA TYR A 52 -4.59 -8.66 3.94
C TYR A 52 -5.89 -9.18 4.55
N ASN A 53 -6.09 -8.93 5.86
CA ASN A 53 -7.31 -9.29 6.58
C ASN A 53 -8.27 -8.09 6.58
N TYR A 54 -9.46 -8.27 6.00
CA TYR A 54 -10.48 -7.23 5.97
C TYR A 54 -11.42 -7.40 7.17
N TYR A 55 -11.27 -6.52 8.18
CA TYR A 55 -12.27 -6.41 9.26
C TYR A 55 -13.36 -5.44 8.79
N GLY A 56 -14.53 -5.98 8.48
CA GLY A 56 -15.69 -5.19 8.05
C GLY A 56 -16.29 -4.45 9.24
N TYR A 57 -16.13 -3.13 9.27
CA TYR A 57 -16.98 -2.28 10.10
C TYR A 57 -18.28 -2.01 9.33
N SER A 58 -19.37 -2.62 9.79
CA SER A 58 -20.71 -2.26 9.31
C SER A 58 -21.20 -1.09 10.15
N TYR A 59 -21.39 0.07 9.52
CA TYR A 59 -22.20 1.11 10.11
C TYR A 59 -23.66 0.68 9.93
N ASP A 60 -24.24 0.08 10.97
CA ASP A 60 -25.69 -0.05 11.05
C ASP A 60 -26.24 1.37 11.17
N ASP A 61 -26.66 1.93 10.03
CA ASP A 61 -27.40 3.19 9.97
C ASP A 61 -28.80 2.92 10.55
N LYS A 62 -28.87 2.82 11.88
CA LYS A 62 -30.13 2.80 12.62
C LYS A 62 -30.71 4.20 12.53
N LYS A 63 -31.46 4.45 11.45
CA LYS A 63 -32.42 5.55 11.37
C LYS A 63 -33.53 5.38 12.40
#